data_AF-A0A7S9HE91-F1
#
_entry.id   AF-A0A7S9HE91-F1
#
_cell.length_a   1.000
_cell.length_b   1.000
_cell.length_c   1.000
_cell.angle_alpha   90.00
_cell.angle_beta   90.00
_cell.angle_gamma   90.00
#
_symmetry.space_group_name_H-M   'P 1'
#
loop_
_entity.id
_entity.type
_entity.pdbx_description
1 polymer ?
#
loop_
_entity_poly.entity_id
_entity_poly.type
_entity_poly.pdbx_seq_one_letter_code
_entity_poly.pdbx_strand_id
1 'polypeptide(L)' 'MKFKSFPRRYALIQIKDERKVACWVNEEWIIDSTCKSINEMLKEGLVGEDAVQGWINLQPAATH' A
#
# COMPACT_ATOMS: atom_id res chain seq x y z
N MET A 1 -12.18 -22.80 -1.56
CA MET A 1 -10.93 -22.11 -1.94
C MET A 1 -10.35 -21.49 -0.68
N LYS A 2 -9.29 -22.06 -0.09
CA LYS A 2 -8.66 -21.47 1.11
C LYS A 2 -7.69 -20.38 0.63
N PHE A 3 -8.08 -19.11 0.73
CA PHE A 3 -7.13 -18.03 0.58
C PHE A 3 -6.16 -18.13 1.75
N LYS A 4 -4.91 -18.53 1.49
CA LYS A 4 -3.83 -18.32 2.45
C LYS A 4 -3.76 -16.81 2.65
N SER A 5 -4.28 -16.30 3.77
CA SER A 5 -4.18 -14.88 4.10
C SER A 5 -2.76 -14.61 4.56
N PHE A 6 -1.83 -14.51 3.62
CA PHE A 6 -0.60 -13.79 3.90
C PHE A 6 -1.03 -12.34 4.20
N PRO A 7 -0.61 -11.75 5.32
CA PRO A 7 -0.99 -10.38 5.63
C PRO A 7 -0.41 -9.50 4.52
N ARG A 8 -1.28 -9.00 3.64
CA ARG A 8 -0.92 -7.97 2.65
C ARG A 8 -0.31 -6.81 3.43
N ARG A 9 0.87 -6.35 3.02
CA ARG A 9 1.52 -5.19 3.63
C ARG A 9 1.64 -4.08 2.61
N TYR A 10 0.90 -3.01 2.82
CA TYR A 10 1.00 -1.78 2.07
C TYR A 10 2.16 -0.94 2.61
N ALA A 11 2.88 -0.26 1.73
CA ALA A 11 3.91 0.71 2.08
C ALA A 11 3.97 1.83 1.05
N LEU A 12 4.40 3.02 1.47
CA LEU A 12 4.82 4.07 0.56
C LEU A 12 6.26 3.78 0.12
N ILE A 13 6.44 3.54 -1.18
CA ILE A 13 7.73 3.30 -1.81
C ILE A 13 8.08 4.44 -2.77
N GLN A 14 9.37 4.73 -2.93
CA GLN A 14 9.85 5.69 -3.93
C GLN A 14 10.02 4.98 -5.27
N ILE A 15 9.32 5.42 -6.31
CA ILE A 15 9.50 4.95 -7.68
C ILE A 15 9.89 6.16 -8.54
N LYS A 16 11.17 6.23 -8.93
CA LYS A 16 11.77 7.42 -9.56
C LYS A 16 11.57 8.65 -8.65
N ASP A 17 10.87 9.67 -9.14
CA ASP A 17 10.63 10.93 -8.43
C ASP A 17 9.24 10.99 -7.76
N GLU A 18 8.48 9.88 -7.76
CA GLU A 18 7.14 9.80 -7.17
C GLU A 18 7.08 8.80 -6.02
N ARG A 19 6.47 9.19 -4.89
CA ARG A 19 6.05 8.24 -3.85
C ARG A 19 4.75 7.57 -4.25
N LYS A 20 4.72 6.24 -4.14
CA LYS A 20 3.56 5.41 -4.48
C LYS A 20 3.29 4.39 -3.40
N VAL A 21 2.02 4.10 -3.18
CA VAL A 21 1.59 2.95 -2.40
C VAL A 21 1.82 1.70 -3.23
N ALA A 22 2.48 0.71 -2.62
CA ALA A 22 2.63 -0.65 -3.13
C ALA A 22 2.23 -1.66 -2.06
N CYS A 23 1.93 -2.88 -2.50
CA CYS A 23 1.51 -4.00 -1.65
C CYS A 23 2.54 -5.13 -1.76
N TRP A 24 3.01 -5.64 -0.62
CA TRP A 24 3.89 -6.80 -0.53
C TRP A 24 3.06 -8.07 -0.55
N VAL A 25 3.22 -8.87 -1.59
CA VAL A 25 2.53 -10.14 -1.80
C VAL A 25 3.51 -11.15 -2.38
N ASN A 26 3.56 -12.37 -1.82
CA ASN A 26 4.41 -13.46 -2.30
C ASN A 26 5.88 -13.04 -2.52
N GLU A 27 6.46 -12.31 -1.56
CA GLU A 27 7.85 -11.85 -1.61
C GLU A 27 8.16 -10.80 -2.70
N GLU A 28 7.12 -10.15 -3.24
CA GLU A 28 7.26 -9.12 -4.26
C GLU A 28 6.43 -7.87 -3.94
N TRP A 29 6.94 -6.70 -4.33
CA TRP A 29 6.18 -5.44 -4.31
C TRP A 29 5.37 -5.30 -5.60
N ILE A 30 4.05 -5.25 -5.47
CA ILE A 30 3.14 -5.09 -6.59
C ILE A 30 2.24 -3.86 -6.41
N ILE A 31 1.68 -3.38 -7.52
CA ILE A 31 0.64 -2.35 -7.52
C ILE A 31 -0.69 -3.03 -7.84
N ASP A 32 -1.42 -3.45 -6.80
CA ASP A 32 -2.75 -4.03 -6.92
C ASP A 32 -3.83 -2.96 -7.17
N SER A 33 -5.10 -3.37 -7.29
CA SER A 33 -6.21 -2.43 -7.52
C SER A 33 -6.35 -1.38 -6.40
N THR A 34 -6.14 -1.76 -5.15
CA THR A 34 -6.17 -0.83 -4.00
C THR A 34 -5.04 0.20 -4.11
N CYS A 35 -3.83 -0.24 -4.43
CA CYS A 35 -2.70 0.65 -4.65
C CYS A 35 -2.97 1.64 -5.79
N LYS A 36 -3.55 1.17 -6.90
CA LYS A 36 -3.91 2.05 -8.04
C LYS A 36 -4.84 3.17 -7.62
N SER A 37 -5.96 2.84 -6.96
CA SER A 37 -6.93 3.84 -6.52
C SER A 37 -6.33 4.84 -5.53
N ILE A 38 -5.52 4.39 -4.57
CA ILE A 38 -4.88 5.30 -3.62
C ILE A 38 -3.86 6.20 -4.33
N ASN A 39 -3.07 5.66 -5.25
CA ASN A 39 -2.10 6.45 -6.02
C ASN A 39 -2.79 7.48 -6.93
N GLU A 40 -3.95 7.16 -7.49
CA GLU A 40 -4.77 8.12 -8.25
C GLU A 40 -5.27 9.25 -7.34
N MET A 41 -5.80 8.92 -6.16
CA MET A 41 -6.24 9.94 -5.18
C MET A 41 -5.08 10.81 -4.68
N LEU A 42 -3.89 10.25 -4.48
CA LEU A 42 -2.68 11.00 -4.12
C LEU A 42 -2.27 11.96 -5.24
N LYS A 43 -2.29 11.48 -6.49
CA LYS A 43 -1.94 12.27 -7.67
C LYS A 43 -2.92 13.42 -7.90
N GLU A 44 -4.20 13.20 -7.64
CA GLU A 44 -5.26 14.22 -7.75
C GLU A 44 -5.32 15.15 -6.53
N GLY A 45 -4.52 14.89 -5.49
CA GLY A 45 -4.52 15.67 -4.25
C GLY A 45 -5.78 15.49 -3.39
N LEU A 46 -6.57 14.44 -3.64
CA LEU A 46 -7.78 14.11 -2.88
C LEU A 46 -7.47 13.56 -1.49
N VAL A 47 -6.29 12.95 -1.34
CA VAL A 47 -5.75 12.49 -0.05
C VAL A 47 -4.30 12.94 0.07
N GLY A 48 -3.89 13.30 1.29
CA GLY A 48 -2.48 13.61 1.59
C GLY A 48 -1.67 12.36 1.92
N GLU A 49 -0.35 12.43 1.70
CA GLU A 49 0.59 11.35 2.06
C GLU A 49 0.48 10.96 3.55
N ASP A 50 0.30 11.93 4.45
CA ASP A 50 0.17 11.67 5.90
C ASP A 50 -1.06 10.81 6.23
N ALA A 51 -2.18 11.04 5.55
CA ALA A 51 -3.39 10.25 5.74
C ALA A 51 -3.19 8.80 5.27
N VAL A 52 -2.52 8.64 4.12
CA VAL A 52 -2.17 7.32 3.57
C VAL A 52 -1.16 6.60 4.47
N GLN A 53 -0.16 7.30 4.99
CA GLN A 53 0.80 6.76 5.93
C GLN A 53 0.12 6.33 7.24
N GLY A 54 -0.84 7.12 7.74
CA GLY A 54 -1.67 6.76 8.89
C GLY A 54 -2.46 5.47 8.64
N TRP A 55 -3.13 5.37 7.49
CA TRP A 55 -3.83 4.14 7.09
C TRP A 55 -2.90 2.92 6.99
N ILE A 56 -1.70 3.09 6.41
CA ILE A 56 -0.66 2.06 6.35
C ILE A 56 -0.25 1.62 7.76
N ASN A 57 -0.12 2.54 8.71
CA ASN A 57 0.29 2.22 10.08
C ASN A 57 -0.80 1.47 10.87
N LEU A 58 -2.07 1.54 10.44
CA LEU A 58 -3.19 0.79 11.02
C LEU A 58 -3.27 -0.66 10.53
N GLN A 59 -2.42 -1.05 9.58
CA GLN A 59 -2.37 -2.43 9.14
C GLN A 59 -2.00 -3.34 10.30
N PRO A 60 -2.59 -4.56 10.38
CA PRO A 60 -2.20 -5.52 11.39
C PRO A 60 -0.71 -5.82 11.26
N ALA A 61 0.09 -5.39 12.25
CA ALA A 61 1.45 -5.86 12.35
C ALA A 61 1.37 -7.38 12.51
N ALA A 62 2.05 -8.15 11.66
CA ALA A 62 2.20 -9.57 11.95
C ALA A 62 2.98 -9.65 13.25
N THR A 63 2.31 -10.05 14.34
CA THR A 63 2.99 -10.51 15.55
C THR A 63 3.85 -11.70 15.13
N HIS A 64 5.18 -11.50 15.21
CA HIS A 64 6.18 -12.54 15.02
C HIS A 64 5.99 -13.68 16.02
#